data_AF-A0A849QBC4-F1
#
_entry.id   AF-A0A849QBC4-F1
#
_cell.length_a   1.000
_cell.length_b   1.000
_cell.length_c   1.000
_cell.angle_alpha   90.00
_cell.angle_beta   90.00
_cell.angle_gamma   90.00
#
_symmetry.space_group_name_H-M   'P 1'
#
loop_
_entity.id
_entity.type
_entity.pdbx_description
1 polymer ?
#
loop_
_entity_poly.entity_id
_entity_poly.type
_entity_poly.pdbx_seq_one_letter_code
_entity_poly.pdbx_strand_id
1 'polypeptide(L)'
;MTVYFKKREVVVPGELLAEGRYRSSMGTYDEEGKIYSALAGLAELRGNTVKVVPLEGVYIPSEGDLVIGTITRVAGNNWKVDITGPYGASLHANNALRRPYDDDISRYFDIGDVIAAEITAFDRNSGPFLTLKGRELGLLTEGMLLDLSPAKIPRVIGRSGSMINMIKDKLRIEAVVAQNGKIWVRAPDAPTLDLAIKAFKMIEAQAHTSKLTERVGAMLDQELAEIKEKAPKTIEVESEEEVESPVEAEPPEEEPVPVVEEKIAEEITTPPTEEPTEPAASEEEPAPAEEATAAEDNDDKTEEVIEE
;
A
#
# COMPACT_ATOMS: atom_id res chain seq x y z
N MET A 1 30.37 12.58 -22.73
CA MET A 1 29.00 12.50 -22.20
C MET A 1 28.08 12.96 -23.30
N THR A 2 27.51 12.02 -24.03
CA THR A 2 26.62 12.28 -25.16
C THR A 2 25.31 11.55 -24.91
N VAL A 3 24.20 12.23 -25.20
CA VAL A 3 22.85 11.68 -25.09
C VAL A 3 22.25 11.75 -26.48
N TYR A 4 21.69 10.64 -26.94
CA TYR A 4 21.21 10.46 -28.31
C TYR A 4 19.69 10.62 -28.47
N PHE A 5 18.97 10.81 -27.36
CA PHE A 5 17.51 11.00 -27.35
C PHE A 5 17.09 12.38 -26.84
N LYS A 6 15.94 12.86 -27.29
CA LYS A 6 15.24 14.03 -26.75
C LYS A 6 14.38 13.64 -25.56
N LYS A 7 14.15 14.58 -24.64
CA LYS A 7 13.33 14.34 -23.45
C LYS A 7 11.93 13.83 -23.84
N ARG A 8 11.56 12.63 -23.36
CA ARG A 8 10.28 11.95 -23.63
C ARG A 8 10.10 11.56 -25.11
N GLU A 9 11.20 11.23 -25.78
CA GLU A 9 11.17 10.57 -27.08
C GLU A 9 10.77 9.10 -26.92
N VAL A 10 10.03 8.58 -27.91
CA VAL A 10 9.66 7.17 -27.96
C VAL A 10 10.86 6.41 -28.49
N VAL A 11 11.32 5.43 -27.73
CA VAL A 11 12.49 4.60 -28.04
C VAL A 11 12.09 3.14 -28.18
N VAL A 12 12.88 2.41 -28.95
CA VAL A 12 12.69 0.97 -29.18
C VAL A 12 13.81 0.15 -28.52
N PRO A 13 13.57 -1.14 -28.21
CA PRO A 13 14.61 -2.02 -27.70
C PRO A 13 15.82 -2.08 -28.65
N GLY A 14 17.04 -2.01 -28.10
CA GLY A 14 18.30 -1.99 -28.84
C GLY A 14 18.76 -0.59 -29.30
N GLU A 15 17.97 0.45 -29.06
CA GLU A 15 18.35 1.83 -29.40
C GLU A 15 19.38 2.39 -28.41
N LEU A 16 20.41 3.06 -28.94
CA LEU A 16 21.45 3.72 -28.15
C LEU A 16 20.90 5.00 -27.52
N LEU A 17 20.94 5.09 -26.19
CA LEU A 17 20.40 6.23 -25.46
C LEU A 17 21.48 7.21 -25.03
N ALA A 18 22.57 6.70 -24.45
CA ALA A 18 23.63 7.55 -23.91
C ALA A 18 24.98 6.84 -23.91
N GLU A 19 26.06 7.62 -24.04
CA GLU A 19 27.44 7.13 -23.94
C GLU A 19 28.24 7.93 -22.89
N GLY A 20 29.05 7.20 -22.12
CA GLY A 20 29.95 7.74 -21.11
C GLY A 20 29.49 7.45 -19.68
N ARG A 21 29.73 8.38 -18.75
CA ARG A 21 29.50 8.18 -17.31
C ARG A 21 28.04 8.25 -16.89
N TYR A 22 27.10 7.71 -17.66
CA TYR A 22 25.69 7.61 -17.26
C TYR A 22 25.44 6.31 -16.49
N ARG A 23 24.38 6.27 -15.69
CA ARG A 23 23.91 5.04 -15.02
C ARG A 23 22.65 4.51 -15.69
N SER A 24 22.63 3.21 -15.97
CA SER A 24 21.43 2.50 -16.37
C SER A 24 20.45 2.37 -15.19
N SER A 25 19.17 2.22 -15.50
CA SER A 25 18.07 2.13 -14.55
C SER A 25 16.99 1.22 -15.15
N MET A 26 15.74 1.34 -14.67
CA MET A 26 14.63 0.58 -15.21
C MET A 26 14.51 0.74 -16.73
N GLY A 27 14.38 -0.41 -17.41
CA GLY A 27 14.16 -0.47 -18.86
C GLY A 27 15.39 -0.17 -19.71
N THR A 28 16.59 -0.08 -19.11
CA THR A 28 17.85 0.10 -19.83
C THR A 28 18.88 -0.93 -19.42
N TYR A 29 19.84 -1.20 -20.30
CA TYR A 29 21.00 -2.04 -19.99
C TYR A 29 22.27 -1.34 -20.44
N ASP A 30 23.39 -1.66 -19.77
CA ASP A 30 24.71 -1.16 -20.11
C ASP A 30 25.48 -2.24 -20.84
N GLU A 31 26.12 -1.87 -21.94
CA GLU A 31 26.99 -2.74 -22.74
C GLU A 31 28.18 -1.90 -23.21
N GLU A 32 29.40 -2.30 -22.82
CA GLU A 32 30.65 -1.62 -23.18
C GLU A 32 30.70 -0.09 -22.88
N GLY A 33 30.03 0.37 -21.81
CA GLY A 33 29.98 1.80 -21.45
C GLY A 33 29.01 2.62 -22.31
N LYS A 34 28.11 1.94 -23.01
CA LYS A 34 26.98 2.49 -23.75
C LYS A 34 25.68 1.99 -23.15
N ILE A 35 24.71 2.88 -23.03
CA ILE A 35 23.40 2.55 -22.48
C ILE A 35 22.42 2.38 -23.62
N TYR A 36 21.79 1.21 -23.66
CA TYR A 36 20.78 0.85 -24.63
C TYR A 36 19.41 0.71 -23.97
N SER A 37 18.35 0.86 -24.76
CA SER A 37 16.99 0.59 -24.33
C SER A 37 16.70 -0.91 -24.33
N ALA A 38 16.16 -1.45 -23.24
CA ALA A 38 15.66 -2.83 -23.17
C ALA A 38 14.17 -2.93 -23.58
N LEU A 39 13.43 -1.82 -23.48
CA LEU A 39 11.98 -1.77 -23.60
C LEU A 39 11.53 -0.72 -24.62
N ALA A 40 10.33 -0.92 -25.19
CA ALA A 40 9.68 0.13 -25.97
C ALA A 40 9.01 1.12 -25.01
N GLY A 41 9.41 2.40 -25.06
CA GLY A 41 9.04 3.33 -24.00
C GLY A 41 9.38 4.78 -24.26
N LEU A 42 9.14 5.62 -23.26
CA LEU A 42 9.58 7.01 -23.23
C LEU A 42 10.90 7.11 -22.48
N ALA A 43 11.95 7.58 -23.16
CA ALA A 43 13.24 7.79 -22.53
C ALA A 43 13.27 9.08 -21.70
N GLU A 44 13.72 8.98 -20.45
CA GLU A 44 13.89 10.09 -19.53
C GLU A 44 15.29 10.08 -18.91
N LEU A 45 15.96 11.24 -18.96
CA LEU A 45 17.21 11.49 -18.25
C LEU A 45 16.90 12.25 -16.96
N ARG A 46 17.24 11.65 -15.82
CA ARG A 46 17.13 12.25 -14.48
C ARG A 46 18.51 12.39 -13.87
N GLY A 47 19.08 13.60 -13.95
CA GLY A 47 20.46 13.85 -13.52
C GLY A 47 21.43 13.06 -14.37
N ASN A 48 22.01 12.00 -13.80
CA ASN A 48 22.95 11.11 -14.47
C ASN A 48 22.41 9.69 -14.72
N THR A 49 21.12 9.48 -14.48
CA THR A 49 20.46 8.18 -14.60
C THR A 49 19.52 8.18 -15.79
N VAL A 50 19.66 7.21 -16.68
CA VAL A 50 18.81 7.01 -17.87
C VAL A 50 17.77 5.94 -17.54
N LYS A 51 16.49 6.31 -17.59
CA LYS A 51 15.35 5.41 -17.40
C LYS A 51 14.48 5.41 -18.64
N VAL A 52 13.91 4.25 -18.97
CA VAL A 52 12.86 4.13 -19.99
C VAL A 52 11.57 3.79 -19.27
N VAL A 53 10.54 4.64 -19.45
CA VAL A 53 9.20 4.37 -18.94
C VAL A 53 8.46 3.55 -20.00
N PRO A 54 8.10 2.28 -19.73
CA PRO A 54 7.42 1.45 -20.72
C PRO A 54 6.06 2.04 -21.09
N LEU A 55 5.66 1.89 -22.36
CA LEU A 55 4.30 2.24 -22.80
C LEU A 55 3.28 1.18 -22.37
N GLU A 56 3.71 -0.08 -22.38
CA GLU A 56 2.95 -1.25 -21.92
C GLU A 56 3.87 -2.21 -21.19
N GLY A 57 3.34 -2.99 -20.26
CA GLY A 57 4.10 -4.00 -19.54
C GLY A 57 3.46 -4.45 -18.25
N VAL A 58 4.10 -5.43 -17.62
CA VAL A 58 3.75 -5.96 -16.30
C VAL A 58 4.42 -5.12 -15.22
N TYR A 59 3.79 -5.04 -14.05
CA TYR A 59 4.37 -4.41 -12.89
C TYR A 59 5.63 -5.15 -12.41
N ILE A 60 6.72 -4.42 -12.22
CA ILE A 60 7.96 -4.91 -11.62
C ILE A 60 8.11 -4.24 -10.25
N PRO A 61 8.05 -5.00 -9.15
CA PRO A 61 8.23 -4.50 -7.80
C PRO A 61 9.49 -3.64 -7.62
N SER A 62 9.34 -2.51 -6.93
CA SER A 62 10.44 -1.70 -6.42
C SER A 62 10.24 -1.40 -4.94
N GLU A 63 11.33 -1.23 -4.19
CA GLU A 63 11.26 -0.86 -2.78
C GLU A 63 10.57 0.50 -2.61
N GLY A 64 9.66 0.59 -1.64
CA GLY A 64 8.86 1.79 -1.36
C GLY A 64 7.59 1.93 -2.22
N ASP A 65 7.31 0.97 -3.11
CA ASP A 65 6.07 1.01 -3.90
C ASP A 65 4.86 0.64 -3.05
N LEU A 66 3.78 1.42 -3.19
CA LEU A 66 2.45 1.07 -2.70
C LEU A 66 1.78 0.08 -3.65
N VAL A 67 1.38 -1.09 -3.14
CA VAL A 67 0.72 -2.17 -3.89
C VAL A 67 -0.60 -2.56 -3.24
N ILE A 68 -1.60 -2.92 -4.05
CA ILE A 68 -2.82 -3.56 -3.57
C ILE A 68 -2.79 -5.01 -4.02
N GLY A 69 -3.01 -5.94 -3.10
CA GLY A 69 -2.96 -7.36 -3.39
C GLY A 69 -4.05 -8.15 -2.70
N THR A 70 -4.28 -9.37 -3.18
CA THR A 70 -5.27 -10.29 -2.61
C THR A 70 -4.56 -11.46 -1.93
N ILE A 71 -4.98 -11.82 -0.73
CA ILE A 71 -4.39 -12.92 0.02
C ILE A 71 -4.80 -14.24 -0.63
N THR A 72 -3.79 -14.99 -1.07
CA THR A 72 -3.99 -16.28 -1.74
C THR A 72 -3.94 -17.44 -0.74
N ARG A 73 -3.06 -17.35 0.26
CA ARG A 73 -2.85 -18.43 1.24
C ARG A 73 -2.22 -17.91 2.53
N VAL A 74 -2.64 -18.49 3.65
CA VAL A 74 -1.98 -18.34 4.97
C VAL A 74 -1.01 -19.52 5.18
N ALA A 75 0.23 -19.23 5.59
CA ALA A 75 1.26 -20.24 5.85
C ALA A 75 2.06 -19.90 7.12
N GLY A 76 1.69 -20.53 8.24
CA GLY A 76 2.33 -20.27 9.53
C GLY A 76 2.18 -18.79 9.92
N ASN A 77 3.29 -18.07 10.09
CA ASN A 77 3.32 -16.64 10.42
C ASN A 77 3.45 -15.71 9.20
N ASN A 78 3.15 -16.20 7.99
CA ASN A 78 3.32 -15.47 6.75
C ASN A 78 2.09 -15.62 5.85
N TRP A 79 1.60 -14.51 5.29
CA TRP A 79 0.59 -14.50 4.24
C TRP A 79 1.25 -14.43 2.88
N LYS A 80 0.78 -15.25 1.94
CA LYS A 80 1.09 -15.12 0.52
C LYS A 80 0.05 -14.23 -0.13
N VAL A 81 0.52 -13.20 -0.81
CA VAL A 81 -0.30 -12.15 -1.42
C VAL A 81 -0.01 -12.09 -2.91
N ASP A 82 -1.05 -12.09 -3.72
CA ASP A 82 -0.95 -11.85 -5.16
C ASP A 82 -1.00 -10.33 -5.43
N ILE A 83 -0.02 -9.84 -6.19
CA ILE A 83 0.16 -8.42 -6.53
C ILE A 83 0.07 -8.16 -8.04
N THR A 84 -0.48 -9.09 -8.84
CA THR A 84 -0.55 -8.99 -10.32
C THR A 84 0.83 -8.83 -10.98
N GLY A 85 1.87 -9.36 -10.34
CA GLY A 85 3.24 -9.37 -10.85
C GLY A 85 3.69 -10.78 -11.25
N PRO A 86 4.87 -10.91 -11.85
CA PRO A 86 5.46 -12.24 -12.10
C PRO A 86 5.91 -12.93 -10.81
N TYR A 87 6.01 -12.20 -9.70
CA TYR A 87 6.44 -12.69 -8.40
C TYR A 87 5.29 -12.63 -7.39
N GLY A 88 5.10 -13.71 -6.64
CA GLY A 88 4.20 -13.71 -5.48
C GLY A 88 4.84 -12.98 -4.30
N ALA A 89 4.04 -12.19 -3.58
CA ALA A 89 4.52 -11.40 -2.45
C ALA A 89 4.31 -12.14 -1.11
N SER A 90 5.16 -11.83 -0.14
CA SER A 90 5.08 -12.38 1.22
C SER A 90 4.91 -11.27 2.25
N LEU A 91 3.94 -11.42 3.14
CA LEU A 91 3.69 -10.52 4.25
C LEU A 91 3.88 -11.27 5.57
N HIS A 92 4.88 -10.86 6.36
CA HIS A 92 5.15 -11.46 7.66
C HIS A 92 4.25 -10.84 8.76
N ALA A 93 3.76 -11.63 9.71
CA ALA A 93 2.93 -11.19 10.84
C ALA A 93 3.50 -9.97 11.58
N ASN A 94 4.79 -10.01 11.95
CA ASN A 94 5.51 -8.88 12.55
C ASN A 94 5.45 -7.56 11.75
N ASN A 95 5.29 -7.60 10.42
CA ASN A 95 5.23 -6.42 9.55
C ASN A 95 3.79 -5.98 9.27
N ALA A 96 2.82 -6.83 9.56
CA ALA A 96 1.39 -6.54 9.42
C ALA A 96 0.78 -6.02 10.72
N LEU A 97 1.11 -6.65 11.85
CA LEU A 97 0.44 -6.47 13.13
C LEU A 97 1.39 -5.86 14.17
N ARG A 98 0.82 -5.08 15.10
CA ARG A 98 1.54 -4.59 16.28
C ARG A 98 1.41 -5.62 17.39
N ARG A 99 2.52 -5.93 18.07
CA ARG A 99 2.52 -6.88 19.20
C ARG A 99 1.77 -6.30 20.41
N PRO A 100 1.10 -7.15 21.21
CA PRO A 100 0.92 -8.60 21.04
C PRO A 100 -0.19 -8.94 20.02
N TYR A 101 -0.01 -10.04 19.28
CA TYR A 101 -1.02 -10.60 18.36
C TYR A 101 -1.15 -12.12 18.63
N ASP A 102 -2.30 -12.70 18.30
CA ASP A 102 -2.57 -14.13 18.49
C ASP A 102 -1.66 -15.01 17.63
N ASP A 103 -1.37 -16.24 18.08
CA ASP A 103 -0.61 -17.22 17.29
C ASP A 103 -1.33 -17.62 15.99
N ASP A 104 -2.67 -17.57 15.98
CA ASP A 104 -3.48 -17.81 14.78
C ASP A 104 -3.70 -16.52 14.00
N ILE A 105 -2.78 -16.26 13.08
CA ILE A 105 -2.79 -15.07 12.24
C ILE A 105 -3.96 -15.04 11.23
N SER A 106 -4.59 -16.20 10.98
CA SER A 106 -5.70 -16.34 10.02
C SER A 106 -6.93 -15.52 10.43
N ARG A 107 -7.04 -15.15 11.72
CA ARG A 107 -8.13 -14.32 12.26
C ARG A 107 -8.07 -12.87 11.80
N TYR A 108 -6.89 -12.38 11.41
CA TYR A 108 -6.70 -10.98 11.01
C TYR A 108 -6.92 -10.78 9.52
N PHE A 109 -6.43 -11.73 8.72
CA PHE A 109 -6.64 -11.72 7.28
C PHE A 109 -6.85 -13.14 6.77
N ASP A 110 -7.92 -13.32 6.02
CA ASP A 110 -8.31 -14.59 5.42
C ASP A 110 -8.04 -14.61 3.90
N ILE A 111 -8.18 -15.78 3.30
CA ILE A 111 -8.03 -15.99 1.87
C ILE A 111 -9.13 -15.21 1.12
N GLY A 112 -8.71 -14.40 0.15
CA GLY A 112 -9.62 -13.54 -0.63
C GLY A 112 -9.67 -12.09 -0.15
N ASP A 113 -9.12 -11.79 1.03
CA ASP A 113 -9.04 -10.42 1.52
C ASP A 113 -8.10 -9.57 0.66
N VAL A 114 -8.49 -8.31 0.44
CA VAL A 114 -7.72 -7.34 -0.34
C VAL A 114 -7.02 -6.37 0.62
N ILE A 115 -5.71 -6.26 0.48
CA ILE A 115 -4.87 -5.44 1.34
C ILE A 115 -4.11 -4.38 0.53
N ALA A 116 -3.93 -3.19 1.11
CA ALA A 116 -2.98 -2.19 0.66
C ALA A 116 -1.69 -2.32 1.49
N ALA A 117 -0.56 -2.58 0.83
CA ALA A 117 0.72 -2.79 1.46
C ALA A 117 1.84 -2.04 0.75
N GLU A 118 2.96 -1.82 1.44
CA GLU A 118 4.17 -1.24 0.86
C GLU A 118 5.25 -2.32 0.71
N ILE A 119 6.05 -2.23 -0.35
CA ILE A 119 7.18 -3.13 -0.57
C ILE A 119 8.38 -2.66 0.25
N THR A 120 8.78 -3.46 1.24
CA THR A 120 9.95 -3.16 2.08
C THR A 120 11.25 -3.57 1.43
N ALA A 121 11.26 -4.75 0.81
CA ALA A 121 12.44 -5.32 0.16
C ALA A 121 12.00 -6.15 -1.03
N PHE A 122 12.80 -6.16 -2.10
CA PHE A 122 12.55 -6.98 -3.27
C PHE A 122 13.78 -7.81 -3.62
N ASP A 123 13.62 -9.13 -3.60
CA ASP A 123 14.59 -10.06 -4.15
C ASP A 123 13.96 -10.84 -5.32
N ARG A 124 14.75 -11.08 -6.37
CA ARG A 124 14.28 -11.81 -7.57
C ARG A 124 14.03 -13.29 -7.28
N ASN A 125 14.72 -13.85 -6.29
CA ASN A 125 14.61 -15.26 -5.94
C ASN A 125 13.45 -15.52 -4.96
N SER A 126 13.37 -14.71 -3.90
CA SER A 126 12.33 -14.86 -2.87
C SER A 126 11.01 -14.13 -3.18
N GLY A 127 11.02 -13.17 -4.12
CA GLY A 127 9.91 -12.26 -4.36
C GLY A 127 9.88 -11.05 -3.41
N PRO A 128 8.89 -10.17 -3.55
CA PRO A 128 8.77 -8.97 -2.72
C PRO A 128 8.25 -9.26 -1.31
N PHE A 129 8.84 -8.57 -0.33
CA PHE A 129 8.40 -8.55 1.07
C PHE A 129 7.55 -7.32 1.33
N LEU A 130 6.39 -7.54 1.93
CA LEU A 130 5.40 -6.51 2.20
C LEU A 130 5.42 -6.06 3.67
N THR A 131 4.96 -4.83 3.90
CA THR A 131 4.66 -4.27 5.21
C THR A 131 3.31 -3.55 5.19
N LEU A 132 2.59 -3.60 6.32
CA LEU A 132 1.40 -2.77 6.57
C LEU A 132 1.70 -1.64 7.57
N LYS A 133 2.96 -1.50 8.00
CA LYS A 133 3.39 -0.42 8.88
C LYS A 133 3.61 0.86 8.07
N GLY A 134 2.53 1.54 7.74
CA GLY A 134 2.58 2.76 6.95
C GLY A 134 1.25 3.51 6.99
N ARG A 135 1.22 4.68 6.36
CA ARG A 135 0.01 5.50 6.27
C ARG A 135 -0.83 4.99 5.10
N GLU A 136 -2.15 4.88 5.30
CA GLU A 136 -3.09 4.36 4.29
C GLU A 136 -2.83 2.88 3.89
N LEU A 137 -2.19 2.10 4.77
CA LEU A 137 -1.97 0.65 4.59
C LEU A 137 -2.93 -0.14 5.49
N GLY A 138 -3.33 -1.33 5.04
CA GLY A 138 -4.20 -2.22 5.81
C GLY A 138 -5.20 -2.98 4.94
N LEU A 139 -6.22 -3.55 5.59
CA LEU A 139 -7.34 -4.19 4.93
C LEU A 139 -8.19 -3.14 4.21
N LEU A 140 -8.51 -3.38 2.94
CA LEU A 140 -9.42 -2.56 2.16
C LEU A 140 -10.82 -3.15 2.24
N THR A 141 -11.60 -2.69 3.22
CA THR A 141 -13.01 -3.07 3.39
C THR A 141 -13.90 -2.08 2.66
N GLU A 142 -14.98 -2.58 2.03
CA GLU A 142 -16.00 -1.77 1.35
C GLU A 142 -15.47 -0.82 0.26
N GLY A 143 -15.58 -1.26 -1.00
CA GLY A 143 -15.24 -0.44 -2.15
C GLY A 143 -15.20 -1.27 -3.41
N MET A 144 -14.74 -0.67 -4.50
CA MET A 144 -14.54 -1.35 -5.76
C MET A 144 -13.07 -1.30 -6.16
N LEU A 145 -12.58 -2.46 -6.60
CA LEU A 145 -11.25 -2.62 -7.15
C LEU A 145 -11.33 -2.45 -8.67
N LEU A 146 -10.49 -1.58 -9.21
CA LEU A 146 -10.33 -1.34 -10.64
C LEU A 146 -8.92 -1.76 -11.05
N ASP A 147 -8.84 -2.57 -12.11
CA ASP A 147 -7.58 -2.93 -12.73
C ASP A 147 -7.28 -1.99 -13.91
N LEU A 148 -6.08 -1.42 -13.92
CA LEU A 148 -5.51 -0.61 -14.98
C LEU A 148 -4.11 -1.13 -15.35
N SER A 149 -3.64 -0.77 -16.54
CA SER A 149 -2.25 -1.06 -16.91
C SER A 149 -1.25 -0.33 -15.98
N PRO A 150 -0.29 -1.05 -15.35
CA PRO A 150 0.72 -0.45 -14.48
C PRO A 150 1.52 0.69 -15.14
N ALA A 151 1.76 0.58 -16.44
CA ALA A 151 2.47 1.60 -17.22
C ALA A 151 1.76 2.98 -17.22
N LYS A 152 0.43 2.99 -17.01
CA LYS A 152 -0.40 4.20 -17.06
C LYS A 152 -0.65 4.80 -15.66
N ILE A 153 -0.28 4.11 -14.58
CA ILE A 153 -0.47 4.58 -13.20
C ILE A 153 0.21 5.94 -12.93
N PRO A 154 1.48 6.19 -13.35
CA PRO A 154 2.10 7.50 -13.17
C PRO A 154 1.32 8.63 -13.86
N ARG A 155 0.60 8.32 -14.94
CA ARG A 155 -0.27 9.29 -15.64
C ARG A 155 -1.54 9.58 -14.87
N VAL A 156 -2.15 8.58 -14.23
CA VAL A 156 -3.36 8.70 -13.39
C VAL A 156 -3.10 9.53 -12.14
N ILE A 157 -1.96 9.32 -11.47
CA ILE A 157 -1.57 10.14 -10.31
C ILE A 157 -1.34 11.60 -10.75
N GLY A 158 -0.71 11.78 -11.91
CA GLY A 158 -0.36 13.09 -12.45
C GLY A 158 0.84 13.73 -11.75
N ARG A 159 1.22 14.94 -12.17
CA ARG A 159 2.34 15.67 -11.54
C ARG A 159 1.99 15.98 -10.08
N SER A 160 2.78 15.45 -9.16
CA SER A 160 2.61 15.62 -7.70
C SER A 160 1.22 15.24 -7.18
N GLY A 161 0.55 14.25 -7.80
CA GLY A 161 -0.78 13.83 -7.36
C GLY A 161 -1.93 14.76 -7.78
N SER A 162 -1.69 15.75 -8.65
CA SER A 162 -2.72 16.73 -9.03
C SER A 162 -3.97 16.10 -9.67
N MET A 163 -3.81 15.01 -10.44
CA MET A 163 -4.94 14.41 -11.15
C MET A 163 -5.81 13.57 -10.21
N ILE A 164 -5.20 12.73 -9.38
CA ILE A 164 -5.95 11.95 -8.38
C ILE A 164 -6.62 12.85 -7.34
N ASN A 165 -5.93 13.89 -6.85
CA ASN A 165 -6.52 14.81 -5.87
C ASN A 165 -7.69 15.58 -6.47
N MET A 166 -7.61 16.01 -7.73
CA MET A 166 -8.75 16.64 -8.41
C MET A 166 -9.98 15.73 -8.45
N ILE A 167 -9.80 14.43 -8.75
CA ILE A 167 -10.91 13.48 -8.80
C ILE A 167 -11.48 13.26 -7.40
N LYS A 168 -10.62 13.07 -6.39
CA LYS A 168 -11.00 12.93 -4.98
C LYS A 168 -11.80 14.14 -4.49
N ASP A 169 -11.32 15.35 -4.75
CA ASP A 169 -11.94 16.59 -4.28
C ASP A 169 -13.29 16.84 -4.97
N LYS A 170 -13.38 16.57 -6.28
CA LYS A 170 -14.63 16.77 -7.05
C LYS A 170 -15.71 15.77 -6.70
N LEU A 171 -15.35 14.49 -6.57
CA LEU A 171 -16.31 13.41 -6.31
C LEU A 171 -16.50 13.15 -4.81
N ARG A 172 -15.67 13.73 -3.93
CA ARG A 172 -15.64 13.47 -2.48
C ARG A 172 -15.54 11.98 -2.17
N ILE A 173 -14.63 11.30 -2.85
CA ILE A 173 -14.38 9.86 -2.73
C ILE A 173 -13.02 9.57 -2.10
N GLU A 174 -12.92 8.41 -1.46
CA GLU A 174 -11.64 7.84 -1.04
C GLU A 174 -11.12 6.97 -2.18
N ALA A 175 -9.85 7.15 -2.53
CA ALA A 175 -9.22 6.34 -3.57
C ALA A 175 -7.75 6.09 -3.25
N VAL A 176 -7.32 4.84 -3.43
CA VAL A 176 -5.93 4.43 -3.26
C VAL A 176 -5.46 3.88 -4.60
N VAL A 177 -4.43 4.50 -5.16
CA VAL A 177 -3.85 4.10 -6.45
C VAL A 177 -2.53 3.41 -6.18
N ALA A 178 -2.44 2.15 -6.56
CA ALA A 178 -1.26 1.33 -6.38
C ALA A 178 -0.42 1.23 -7.66
N GLN A 179 0.89 1.06 -7.49
CA GLN A 179 1.85 0.97 -8.61
C GLN A 179 1.65 -0.30 -9.46
N ASN A 180 1.05 -1.34 -8.87
CA ASN A 180 0.78 -2.59 -9.55
C ASN A 180 -0.44 -2.57 -10.49
N GLY A 181 -0.98 -1.39 -10.78
CA GLY A 181 -2.11 -1.24 -11.70
C GLY A 181 -3.47 -1.34 -11.03
N LYS A 182 -3.53 -1.62 -9.72
CA LYS A 182 -4.78 -1.72 -8.98
C LYS A 182 -5.16 -0.38 -8.37
N ILE A 183 -6.44 -0.03 -8.46
CA ILE A 183 -7.00 1.16 -7.83
C ILE A 183 -8.18 0.72 -6.99
N TRP A 184 -8.15 1.04 -5.70
CA TRP A 184 -9.31 0.89 -4.84
C TRP A 184 -10.04 2.22 -4.74
N VAL A 185 -11.36 2.18 -4.91
CA VAL A 185 -12.23 3.35 -4.85
C VAL A 185 -13.40 3.07 -3.92
N ARG A 186 -13.64 3.98 -2.99
CA ARG A 186 -14.81 3.99 -2.11
C ARG A 186 -15.56 5.30 -2.30
N ALA A 187 -16.82 5.17 -2.70
CA ALA A 187 -17.72 6.29 -2.92
C ALA A 187 -18.98 6.14 -2.05
N PRO A 188 -19.60 7.25 -1.62
CA PRO A 188 -20.85 7.20 -0.86
C PRO A 188 -22.04 6.76 -1.71
N ASP A 189 -22.04 7.12 -3.00
CA ASP A 189 -23.15 6.85 -3.93
C ASP A 189 -22.70 5.97 -5.10
N ALA A 190 -23.57 5.06 -5.53
CA ALA A 190 -23.39 4.26 -6.74
C ALA A 190 -23.13 5.09 -8.03
N PRO A 191 -23.89 6.16 -8.35
CA PRO A 191 -23.62 6.97 -9.55
C PRO A 191 -22.24 7.66 -9.50
N THR A 192 -21.79 8.06 -8.32
CA THR A 192 -20.47 8.68 -8.12
C THR A 192 -19.35 7.65 -8.35
N LEU A 193 -19.56 6.41 -7.92
CA LEU A 193 -18.64 5.30 -8.18
C LEU A 193 -18.50 5.03 -9.68
N ASP A 194 -19.61 4.94 -10.40
CA ASP A 194 -19.63 4.70 -11.85
C ASP A 194 -18.91 5.82 -12.61
N LEU A 195 -19.13 7.07 -12.18
CA LEU A 195 -18.44 8.23 -12.73
C LEU A 195 -16.92 8.17 -12.50
N ALA A 196 -16.49 7.77 -11.29
CA ALA A 196 -15.08 7.58 -10.98
C ALA A 196 -14.44 6.50 -11.88
N ILE A 197 -15.11 5.36 -12.04
CA ILE A 197 -14.64 4.26 -12.90
C ILE A 197 -14.52 4.73 -14.35
N LYS A 198 -15.52 5.46 -14.85
CA LYS A 198 -15.52 6.01 -16.20
C LYS A 198 -14.37 7.00 -16.40
N ALA A 199 -14.10 7.85 -15.42
CA ALA A 199 -12.98 8.79 -15.45
C ALA A 199 -11.63 8.07 -15.50
N PHE A 200 -11.40 7.06 -14.66
CA PHE A 200 -10.15 6.28 -14.66
C PHE A 200 -9.93 5.53 -15.98
N LYS A 201 -10.98 4.91 -16.54
CA LYS A 201 -10.91 4.25 -17.86
C LYS A 201 -10.65 5.25 -19.00
N MET A 202 -11.25 6.44 -18.94
CA MET A 202 -10.99 7.49 -19.92
C MET A 202 -9.54 7.98 -19.85
N ILE A 203 -8.99 8.15 -18.64
CA ILE A 203 -7.58 8.51 -18.44
C ILE A 203 -6.66 7.45 -19.03
N GLU A 204 -7.01 6.18 -18.84
CA GLU A 204 -6.28 5.06 -19.39
C GLU A 204 -6.21 5.10 -20.93
N ALA A 205 -7.34 5.34 -21.59
CA ALA A 205 -7.43 5.41 -23.04
C ALA A 205 -6.75 6.65 -23.63
N GLN A 206 -6.80 7.79 -22.92
CA GLN A 206 -6.31 9.08 -23.42
C GLN A 206 -4.95 9.48 -22.84
N ALA A 207 -4.22 8.54 -22.23
CA ALA A 207 -2.96 8.79 -21.52
C ALA A 207 -1.91 9.56 -22.35
N HIS A 208 -1.89 9.34 -23.68
CA HIS A 208 -0.97 9.97 -24.63
C HIS A 208 -1.31 11.42 -24.99
N THR A 209 -2.51 11.91 -24.67
CA THR A 209 -2.95 13.25 -25.07
C THR A 209 -2.52 14.31 -24.06
N SER A 210 -2.19 15.50 -24.55
CA SER A 210 -1.92 16.67 -23.71
C SER A 210 -3.22 17.26 -23.14
N LYS A 211 -3.11 18.02 -22.03
CA LYS A 211 -4.25 18.68 -21.34
C LYS A 211 -5.38 17.75 -20.86
N LEU A 212 -5.06 16.48 -20.61
CA LEU A 212 -6.02 15.48 -20.10
C LEU A 212 -6.75 15.94 -18.83
N THR A 213 -6.04 16.59 -17.90
CA THR A 213 -6.61 17.07 -16.63
C THR A 213 -7.79 18.02 -16.82
N GLU A 214 -7.69 18.96 -17.76
CA GLU A 214 -8.77 19.93 -18.05
C GLU A 214 -10.00 19.22 -18.63
N ARG A 215 -9.79 18.25 -19.52
CA ARG A 215 -10.87 17.48 -20.16
C ARG A 215 -11.61 16.59 -19.16
N VAL A 216 -10.87 15.86 -18.34
CA VAL A 216 -11.45 15.04 -17.27
C VAL A 216 -12.19 15.93 -16.28
N GLY A 217 -11.61 17.07 -15.91
CA GLY A 217 -12.26 18.06 -15.06
C GLY A 217 -13.61 18.51 -15.62
N ALA A 218 -13.67 18.90 -16.90
CA ALA A 218 -14.90 19.35 -17.55
C ALA A 218 -15.96 18.25 -17.68
N MET A 219 -15.54 17.01 -17.98
CA MET A 219 -16.44 15.86 -18.03
C MET A 219 -17.08 15.58 -16.67
N LEU A 220 -16.28 15.59 -15.60
CA LEU A 220 -16.79 15.38 -14.24
C LEU A 220 -17.81 16.46 -13.86
N ASP A 221 -17.56 17.72 -14.22
CA ASP A 221 -18.48 18.82 -13.90
C ASP A 221 -19.83 18.68 -14.65
N GLN A 222 -19.79 18.23 -15.91
CA GLN A 222 -21.00 17.96 -16.70
C GLN A 222 -21.82 16.81 -16.11
N GLU A 223 -21.18 15.67 -15.80
CA GLU A 223 -21.90 14.51 -15.27
C GLU A 223 -22.41 14.74 -13.84
N LEU A 224 -21.67 15.48 -13.02
CA LEU A 224 -22.16 15.93 -11.70
C LEU A 224 -23.38 16.85 -11.82
N ALA A 225 -23.44 17.70 -12.85
CA ALA A 225 -24.61 18.54 -13.10
C ALA A 225 -25.81 17.69 -13.55
N GLU A 226 -25.62 16.71 -14.43
CA GLU A 226 -26.69 15.79 -14.85
C GLU A 226 -27.24 14.95 -13.70
N ILE A 227 -26.39 14.51 -12.76
CA ILE A 227 -26.83 13.77 -11.57
C ILE A 227 -27.66 14.67 -10.66
N LYS A 228 -27.28 15.96 -10.51
CA LYS A 228 -28.08 16.95 -9.78
C LYS A 228 -29.39 17.29 -10.48
N GLU A 229 -29.42 17.34 -11.82
CA GLU A 229 -30.64 17.61 -12.60
C GLU A 229 -31.60 16.42 -12.65
N LYS A 230 -31.12 15.18 -12.48
CA LYS A 230 -31.98 14.00 -12.30
C LYS A 230 -32.55 13.88 -10.88
N ALA A 231 -32.03 14.65 -9.93
CA ALA A 231 -32.44 14.61 -8.53
C ALA A 231 -33.66 15.48 -8.11
N PRO A 232 -34.34 16.29 -8.95
CA PRO A 232 -35.60 16.91 -8.54
C PRO A 232 -36.74 16.57 -9.50
N LYS A 233 -37.52 15.54 -9.15
CA LYS A 233 -38.97 15.43 -9.39
C LYS A 233 -39.50 14.19 -8.66
N THR A 234 -40.63 14.37 -7.96
CA THR A 234 -41.30 13.43 -7.05
C THR A 234 -40.72 13.54 -5.63
N ILE A 235 -41.28 14.30 -4.68
CA ILE A 235 -42.70 14.56 -4.36
C ILE A 235 -42.83 15.96 -3.70
N GLU A 236 -43.48 16.89 -4.39
CA GLU A 236 -44.29 17.95 -3.76
C GLU A 236 -45.74 17.65 -4.15
N VAL A 237 -46.53 17.17 -3.20
CA VAL A 237 -47.97 17.43 -3.19
C VAL A 237 -48.27 17.92 -1.79
N GLU A 238 -48.35 19.24 -1.67
CA GLU A 238 -49.07 19.91 -0.59
C GLU A 238 -50.56 19.54 -0.71
N SER A 239 -51.14 19.08 0.38
CA SER A 239 -52.50 19.46 0.74
C SER A 239 -52.49 19.77 2.22
N GLU A 240 -52.35 21.05 2.52
CA GLU A 240 -52.75 21.65 3.80
C GLU A 240 -54.25 21.43 3.98
N GLU A 241 -54.64 20.76 5.07
CA GLU A 241 -55.87 21.08 5.79
C GLU A 241 -55.46 21.24 7.26
N GLU A 242 -55.25 22.49 7.68
CA GLU A 242 -55.31 22.89 9.08
C GLU A 242 -56.78 23.03 9.49
N VAL A 243 -57.27 22.25 10.47
CA VAL A 243 -58.28 22.72 11.43
C VAL A 243 -58.06 22.05 12.81
N GLU A 244 -57.69 22.88 13.77
CA GLU A 244 -57.92 22.84 15.24
C GLU A 244 -57.40 21.68 16.11
N SER A 245 -56.37 22.00 16.91
CA SER A 245 -56.27 21.59 18.33
C SER A 245 -57.04 22.59 19.22
N PRO A 246 -57.44 22.31 20.49
CA PRO A 246 -56.88 21.30 21.40
C PRO A 246 -57.90 20.57 22.32
N VAL A 247 -57.60 19.34 22.75
CA VAL A 247 -58.07 18.82 24.05
C VAL A 247 -56.92 18.14 24.78
N GLU A 248 -56.67 18.74 25.93
CA GLU A 248 -55.79 18.40 27.04
C GLU A 248 -56.11 17.01 27.61
N ALA A 249 -55.10 16.14 27.73
CA ALA A 249 -55.16 14.94 28.55
C ALA A 249 -53.76 14.62 29.10
N GLU A 250 -53.66 14.73 30.41
CA GLU A 250 -52.47 14.57 31.24
C GLU A 250 -51.84 13.16 31.14
N PRO A 251 -50.52 13.03 31.35
CA PRO A 251 -49.88 11.74 31.55
C PRO A 251 -50.22 11.17 32.94
N PRO A 252 -50.42 9.85 33.08
CA PRO A 252 -50.78 9.25 34.36
C PRO A 252 -49.61 9.26 35.35
N GLU A 253 -49.97 9.53 36.60
CA GLU A 253 -49.15 9.47 37.81
C GLU A 253 -48.61 8.05 38.06
N GLU A 254 -47.31 7.94 38.33
CA GLU A 254 -46.74 6.79 39.05
C GLU A 254 -46.49 7.21 40.51
N GLU A 255 -47.21 6.57 41.44
CA GLU A 255 -46.99 6.70 42.88
C GLU A 255 -45.70 5.95 43.33
N PRO A 256 -45.01 6.44 44.38
CA PRO A 256 -43.72 5.91 44.84
C PRO A 256 -43.85 4.90 45.98
N VAL A 257 -42.94 3.92 46.05
CA VAL A 257 -42.67 3.11 47.27
C VAL A 257 -41.34 2.33 47.13
N PRO A 258 -40.61 1.98 48.22
CA PRO A 258 -40.05 2.85 49.26
C PRO A 258 -38.54 2.55 49.52
N VAL A 259 -37.92 3.42 50.31
CA VAL A 259 -36.57 3.33 50.86
C VAL A 259 -36.43 2.17 51.85
N VAL A 260 -35.33 1.40 51.77
CA VAL A 260 -34.78 0.64 52.90
C VAL A 260 -33.26 0.86 52.93
N GLU A 261 -32.77 1.39 54.05
CA GLU A 261 -31.35 1.56 54.39
C GLU A 261 -30.70 0.20 54.69
N GLU A 262 -29.42 0.02 54.31
CA GLU A 262 -28.44 -0.57 55.24
C GLU A 262 -26.99 -0.18 54.89
N LYS A 263 -26.16 -0.18 55.92
CA LYS A 263 -24.90 0.54 56.10
C LYS A 263 -23.65 -0.23 55.65
N ILE A 264 -22.68 0.54 55.13
CA ILE A 264 -21.23 0.62 55.45
C ILE A 264 -20.41 -0.70 55.48
N ALA A 265 -19.39 -0.77 54.61
CA ALA A 265 -17.97 -0.93 54.99
C ALA A 265 -17.05 -0.80 53.76
N GLU A 266 -16.20 0.23 53.75
CA GLU A 266 -14.99 0.31 52.92
C GLU A 266 -13.90 -0.57 53.55
N GLU A 267 -13.19 -1.37 52.75
CA GLU A 267 -11.83 -1.79 53.08
C GLU A 267 -10.97 -1.81 51.81
N ILE A 268 -10.04 -0.87 51.79
CA ILE A 268 -9.02 -0.66 50.77
C ILE A 268 -7.86 -1.61 51.09
N THR A 269 -7.56 -2.56 50.21
CA THR A 269 -6.34 -3.37 50.31
C THR A 269 -5.26 -2.80 49.38
N THR A 270 -4.23 -2.23 49.97
CA THR A 270 -2.95 -1.92 49.32
C THR A 270 -1.97 -3.07 49.56
N PRO A 271 -1.18 -3.51 48.57
CA PRO A 271 -0.08 -4.43 48.81
C PRO A 271 1.12 -3.71 49.48
N PRO A 272 1.94 -4.40 50.29
CA PRO A 272 3.07 -3.78 50.97
C PRO A 272 4.31 -3.69 50.07
N THR A 273 4.99 -2.55 50.17
CA THR A 273 6.39 -2.36 49.80
C THR A 273 7.25 -2.77 50.99
N GLU A 274 8.23 -3.65 50.78
CA GLU A 274 9.31 -3.92 51.74
C GLU A 274 10.65 -4.09 51.00
N GLU A 275 11.52 -3.10 51.19
CA GLU A 275 12.99 -3.15 51.30
C GLU A 275 13.36 -1.94 52.20
N PRO A 276 14.51 -1.87 52.90
CA PRO A 276 15.75 -2.65 52.74
C PRO A 276 16.40 -3.13 54.06
N THR A 277 17.41 -4.01 53.99
CA THR A 277 18.53 -4.06 54.96
C THR A 277 19.77 -4.72 54.32
N GLU A 278 20.85 -3.94 54.21
CA GLU A 278 22.23 -4.32 53.86
C GLU A 278 22.94 -5.08 55.04
N PRO A 279 24.28 -5.33 55.01
CA PRO A 279 25.10 -6.13 54.08
C PRO A 279 26.04 -7.12 54.84
N ALA A 280 26.71 -8.07 54.16
CA ALA A 280 28.07 -8.56 54.53
C ALA A 280 28.61 -9.67 53.61
N ALA A 281 29.67 -9.31 52.87
CA ALA A 281 30.95 -9.99 52.62
C ALA A 281 31.07 -11.54 52.48
N SER A 282 31.60 -11.97 51.33
CA SER A 282 32.85 -12.75 51.15
C SER A 282 33.08 -12.88 49.63
N GLU A 283 34.09 -12.22 49.06
CA GLU A 283 35.46 -12.73 48.85
C GLU A 283 35.50 -14.08 48.11
N GLU A 284 35.77 -14.06 46.80
CA GLU A 284 36.93 -14.76 46.24
C GLU A 284 37.28 -14.24 44.84
N GLU A 285 38.58 -14.20 44.57
CA GLU A 285 39.30 -13.50 43.52
C GLU A 285 39.13 -14.05 42.08
N PRO A 286 39.51 -13.26 41.06
CA PRO A 286 39.57 -13.68 39.67
C PRO A 286 40.99 -14.16 39.27
N ALA A 287 41.07 -14.90 38.15
CA ALA A 287 42.18 -15.00 37.17
C ALA A 287 42.46 -16.46 36.72
N PRO A 288 43.24 -16.71 35.64
CA PRO A 288 43.16 -16.11 34.30
C PRO A 288 43.25 -17.18 33.18
N ALA A 289 43.44 -16.71 31.94
CA ALA A 289 43.58 -17.42 30.67
C ALA A 289 44.55 -18.61 30.64
N GLU A 290 44.31 -19.54 29.70
CA GLU A 290 45.36 -20.37 29.09
C GLU A 290 45.09 -20.62 27.59
N GLU A 291 46.13 -20.35 26.80
CA GLU A 291 46.35 -20.82 25.43
C GLU A 291 46.68 -22.32 25.41
N ALA A 292 46.32 -23.00 24.32
CA ALA A 292 47.05 -24.16 23.78
C ALA A 292 46.67 -24.27 22.29
N THR A 293 47.50 -23.88 21.33
CA THR A 293 48.69 -24.54 20.75
C THR A 293 48.46 -25.94 20.16
N ALA A 294 49.20 -26.18 19.08
CA ALA A 294 49.01 -27.17 18.04
C ALA A 294 49.51 -28.60 18.35
N ALA A 295 49.01 -29.56 17.56
CA ALA A 295 49.70 -30.77 17.05
C ALA A 295 48.80 -31.34 15.92
N GLU A 296 49.20 -31.39 14.64
CA GLU A 296 50.16 -32.27 13.95
C GLU A 296 49.77 -33.76 13.85
N ASP A 297 50.07 -34.32 12.66
CA ASP A 297 50.00 -35.71 12.16
C ASP A 297 48.63 -36.25 11.66
N ASN A 298 48.50 -36.97 10.54
CA ASN A 298 49.38 -37.31 9.40
C ASN A 298 48.53 -37.98 8.28
N ASP A 299 49.09 -37.98 7.06
CA ASP A 299 48.90 -38.92 5.94
C ASP A 299 47.50 -39.08 5.27
N ASP A 300 47.39 -38.76 3.97
CA ASP A 300 47.76 -39.72 2.91
C ASP A 300 47.93 -39.06 1.53
N LYS A 301 48.87 -39.61 0.76
CA LYS A 301 49.34 -39.25 -0.58
C LYS A 301 48.45 -39.82 -1.68
N THR A 302 48.47 -39.17 -2.84
CA THR A 302 48.75 -39.69 -4.20
C THR A 302 48.50 -38.51 -5.16
N GLU A 303 49.52 -37.80 -5.66
CA GLU A 303 50.37 -38.09 -6.83
C GLU A 303 49.63 -38.52 -8.11
N GLU A 304 49.73 -37.65 -9.13
CA GLU A 304 49.94 -37.85 -10.59
C GLU A 304 49.21 -36.70 -11.33
N VAL A 305 49.87 -35.60 -11.70
CA VAL A 305 50.77 -35.42 -12.86
C VAL A 305 50.19 -36.03 -14.14
N ILE A 306 49.89 -35.16 -15.13
CA ILE A 306 50.48 -35.15 -16.48
C ILE A 306 49.95 -33.89 -17.20
N GLU A 307 50.88 -33.01 -17.55
CA GLU A 307 50.76 -32.00 -18.62
C GLU A 307 50.73 -32.71 -19.98
N GLU A 308 49.89 -32.24 -20.90
CA GLU A 308 50.28 -31.66 -22.20
C GLU A 308 49.08 -30.98 -22.86
#